data_AF-A0A519W954-F1
#
_entry.id   AF-A0A519W954-F1
#
_cell.length_a   1.000
_cell.length_b   1.000
_cell.length_c   1.000
_cell.angle_alpha   90.00
_cell.angle_beta   90.00
_cell.angle_gamma   90.00
#
_symmetry.space_group_name_H-M   'P 1'
#
loop_
_entity.id
_entity.type
_entity.pdbx_description
1 polymer ?
#
loop_
_entity_poly.entity_id
_entity_poly.type
_entity_poly.pdbx_seq_one_letter_code
_entity_poly.pdbx_strand_id
1 'polypeptide(L)'
;MKKLFLLDGMALIYRAHFALSKNPRFTSTGINTSAVMGFANTLMEVLRKEKPSHIAVVFDTDAPTERHIDFAAYKAHRQAMPEDLSAALPYIFKLIEGFKIPVITMDGFEADDIIGTMAKEGERQGFQVYCMTPDKDFAQLVSENIFIYKPARMGNDMEILGVPEVLNKWEIENVLQVIDILGLWGDAVDNIPGVPGVGEKTSKLLIKQYGSIENIIANAHELKGKLRENVENFAEQAMVSKKLATIILNVPVEFDENALLLEEPSRELLEPLFSELEFRTIGRRVFGEDFNVADANGQVSSQFDLFGNTAIQPESTTKVFVATPEMFEEAREVKTIENTPHDYKLVDTPESRKALIELLLQQDRISFDTETTGTDANLADLVGLSFCIKVGEGYYIPLSPLREEVLPILEEFRPVWESEHIVKVGQNIKYDMLILKWYGINVKGRLFDTMLAHYLIDPDTRHNMDVLSENYLCYAPISITTLIGSKGKNQGTMRDVPVEKVIDYAAEDADVTLQLADVFEPMLKDLNAEQLATEVENPLIYVLADIEKEGVRIDMDTLIN
;
A
#
# COMPACT_ATOMS: atom_id res chain seq x y z
N MET A 1 2.73 34.31 -3.36
CA MET A 1 1.78 34.31 -2.22
C MET A 1 2.35 33.38 -1.16
N LYS A 2 2.26 33.71 0.13
CA LYS A 2 2.82 32.85 1.19
C LYS A 2 1.91 31.63 1.35
N LYS A 3 2.50 30.43 1.35
CA LYS A 3 1.81 29.16 1.63
C LYS A 3 2.05 28.77 3.09
N LEU A 4 0.98 28.56 3.84
CA LEU A 4 0.99 28.05 5.21
C LEU A 4 0.41 26.63 5.22
N PHE A 5 1.16 25.66 5.74
CA PHE A 5 0.69 24.29 5.92
C PHE A 5 0.46 24.01 7.41
N LEU A 6 -0.76 23.61 7.77
CA LEU A 6 -1.12 23.23 9.13
C LEU A 6 -1.41 21.73 9.14
N LEU A 7 -0.54 20.95 9.78
CA LEU A 7 -0.61 19.50 9.79
C LEU A 7 -1.32 19.02 11.04
N ASP A 8 -2.34 18.18 10.85
CA ASP A 8 -2.98 17.42 11.91
C ASP A 8 -2.08 16.23 12.29
N GLY A 9 -1.31 16.41 13.38
CA GLY A 9 -0.26 15.48 13.78
C GLY A 9 -0.80 14.08 14.05
N MET A 10 -1.82 13.97 14.90
CA MET A 10 -2.36 12.67 15.31
C MET A 10 -3.00 11.94 14.13
N ALA A 11 -3.80 12.61 13.28
CA ALA A 11 -4.42 11.95 12.14
C ALA A 11 -3.38 11.42 11.14
N LEU A 12 -2.30 12.16 10.89
CA LEU A 12 -1.20 11.73 10.01
C LEU A 12 -0.42 10.55 10.61
N ILE A 13 -0.22 10.53 11.93
CA ILE A 13 0.48 9.46 12.65
C ILE A 13 -0.33 8.17 12.66
N TYR A 14 -1.63 8.23 12.96
CA TYR A 14 -2.52 7.07 12.86
C TYR A 14 -2.58 6.54 11.43
N ARG A 15 -2.66 7.42 10.43
CA ARG A 15 -2.61 7.04 9.02
C ARG A 15 -1.31 6.32 8.67
N ALA A 16 -0.16 6.84 9.11
CA ALA A 16 1.14 6.21 8.90
C ALA A 16 1.22 4.83 9.58
N HIS A 17 0.74 4.72 10.82
CA HIS A 17 0.70 3.47 11.57
C HIS A 17 -0.13 2.41 10.84
N PHE A 18 -1.35 2.74 10.41
CA PHE A 18 -2.21 1.76 9.73
C PHE A 18 -1.72 1.40 8.32
N ALA A 19 -1.10 2.33 7.60
CA ALA A 19 -0.52 2.06 6.28
C ALA A 19 0.56 0.96 6.33
N LEU A 20 1.32 0.91 7.43
CA LEU A 20 2.40 -0.06 7.65
C LEU A 20 2.05 -1.14 8.69
N SER A 21 0.84 -1.11 9.28
CA SER A 21 0.40 -2.06 10.31
C SER A 21 0.40 -3.52 9.87
N LYS A 22 0.27 -3.79 8.56
CA LYS A 22 0.36 -5.13 7.99
C LYS A 22 1.80 -5.62 7.86
N ASN A 23 2.76 -4.70 7.72
CA ASN A 23 4.19 -4.96 7.52
C ASN A 23 5.02 -4.01 8.41
N PRO A 24 5.01 -4.20 9.74
CA PRO A 24 5.70 -3.32 10.67
C PRO A 24 7.22 -3.37 10.46
N ARG A 25 7.86 -2.21 10.48
CA ARG A 25 9.32 -2.06 10.41
C ARG A 25 9.90 -1.94 11.82
N PHE A 26 10.97 -2.68 12.08
CA PHE A 26 11.69 -2.65 13.35
C PHE A 26 13.17 -2.35 13.12
N THR A 27 13.80 -1.66 14.08
CA THR A 27 15.27 -1.56 14.13
C THR A 27 15.90 -2.87 14.59
N SER A 28 17.22 -3.01 14.42
CA SER A 28 18.00 -4.12 15.01
C SER A 28 17.87 -4.22 16.53
N THR A 29 17.55 -3.11 17.19
CA THR A 29 17.30 -3.01 18.64
C THR A 29 15.86 -3.32 19.06
N GLY A 30 14.97 -3.64 18.10
CA GLY A 30 13.58 -4.03 18.35
C GLY A 30 12.58 -2.88 18.46
N ILE A 31 12.94 -1.65 18.06
CA ILE A 31 12.05 -0.48 18.08
C ILE A 31 11.18 -0.49 16.83
N ASN A 32 9.85 -0.43 16.99
CA ASN A 32 8.92 -0.29 15.85
C ASN A 32 9.02 1.13 15.25
N THR A 33 9.52 1.24 14.02
CA THR A 33 9.75 2.53 13.34
C THR A 33 8.68 2.86 12.31
N SER A 34 7.67 2.01 12.16
CA SER A 34 6.66 2.12 11.10
C SER A 34 5.97 3.48 11.06
N ALA A 35 5.42 3.92 12.20
CA ALA A 35 4.70 5.18 12.30
C ALA A 35 5.63 6.38 12.06
N VAL A 36 6.85 6.33 12.62
CA VAL A 36 7.86 7.38 12.45
C VAL A 36 8.29 7.51 10.99
N MET A 37 8.54 6.38 10.32
CA MET A 37 8.93 6.34 8.92
C MET A 37 7.83 6.85 8.00
N GLY A 38 6.57 6.42 8.23
CA GLY A 38 5.44 6.87 7.43
C GLY A 38 5.15 8.37 7.60
N PHE A 39 5.29 8.89 8.83
CA PHE A 39 5.17 10.32 9.09
C PHE A 39 6.32 11.11 8.43
N ALA A 40 7.57 10.66 8.58
CA ALA A 40 8.74 11.29 7.96
C ALA A 40 8.60 11.40 6.43
N ASN A 41 8.19 10.31 5.77
CA ASN A 41 7.98 10.31 4.32
C ASN A 41 6.88 11.30 3.90
N THR A 42 5.76 11.31 4.63
CA THR A 42 4.65 12.24 4.36
C THR A 42 5.09 13.69 4.51
N LEU A 43 5.84 14.00 5.57
CA LEU A 43 6.38 15.34 5.81
C LEU A 43 7.34 15.76 4.69
N MET A 44 8.29 14.92 4.34
CA MET A 44 9.27 15.20 3.28
C MET A 44 8.61 15.38 1.91
N GLU A 45 7.58 14.60 1.61
CA GLU A 45 6.82 14.74 0.37
C GLU A 45 6.22 16.15 0.25
N VAL A 46 5.55 16.63 1.29
CA VAL A 46 4.96 17.97 1.33
C VAL A 46 6.03 19.04 1.20
N LEU A 47 7.13 18.93 1.96
CA LEU A 47 8.22 19.90 1.90
C LEU A 47 8.84 20.00 0.48
N ARG A 48 9.02 18.87 -0.21
CA ARG A 48 9.61 18.83 -1.55
C ARG A 48 8.65 19.27 -2.64
N LYS A 49 7.40 18.78 -2.62
CA LYS A 49 6.40 19.04 -3.67
C LYS A 49 5.80 20.44 -3.54
N GLU A 50 5.33 20.80 -2.36
CA GLU A 50 4.55 22.02 -2.15
C GLU A 50 5.40 23.24 -1.82
N LYS A 51 6.61 23.01 -1.29
CA LYS A 51 7.57 24.04 -0.87
C LYS A 51 6.89 25.12 -0.04
N PRO A 52 6.28 24.75 1.11
CA PRO A 52 5.58 25.70 1.95
C PRO A 52 6.54 26.78 2.45
N SER A 53 6.06 28.02 2.55
CA SER A 53 6.83 29.09 3.19
C SER A 53 6.75 29.00 4.71
N HIS A 54 5.62 28.52 5.21
CA HIS A 54 5.31 28.42 6.64
C HIS A 54 4.65 27.07 6.92
N ILE A 55 4.97 26.47 8.05
CA ILE A 55 4.46 25.14 8.44
C ILE A 55 4.34 25.01 9.96
N ALA A 56 3.34 24.27 10.43
CA ALA A 56 3.24 23.83 11.82
C ALA A 56 2.60 22.44 11.90
N VAL A 57 2.93 21.71 12.96
CA VAL A 57 2.23 20.47 13.33
C VAL A 57 1.45 20.70 14.61
N VAL A 58 0.18 20.35 14.59
CA VAL A 58 -0.74 20.56 15.71
C VAL A 58 -1.12 19.21 16.32
N PHE A 59 -1.13 19.14 17.64
CA PHE A 59 -1.49 17.92 18.39
C PHE A 59 -2.55 18.21 19.44
N ASP A 60 -3.36 17.19 19.71
CA ASP A 60 -4.24 17.17 20.88
C ASP A 60 -3.45 17.03 22.18
N THR A 61 -4.10 17.41 23.28
CA THR A 61 -3.61 17.21 24.64
C THR A 61 -4.49 16.20 25.37
N ASP A 62 -4.01 15.62 26.47
CA ASP A 62 -4.82 14.75 27.34
C ASP A 62 -5.87 15.53 28.16
N ALA A 63 -5.85 16.87 28.10
CA ALA A 63 -6.77 17.71 28.85
C ALA A 63 -8.20 17.62 28.28
N PRO A 64 -9.23 17.50 29.13
CA PRO A 64 -10.61 17.45 28.66
C PRO A 64 -11.00 18.78 27.99
N THR A 65 -11.61 18.68 26.82
CA THR A 65 -12.12 19.83 26.06
C THR A 65 -13.56 20.18 26.44
N GLU A 66 -14.06 21.34 26.00
CA GLU A 66 -15.46 21.73 26.23
C GLU A 66 -16.45 20.66 25.76
N ARG A 67 -16.15 19.94 24.66
CA ARG A 67 -16.98 18.86 24.13
C ARG A 67 -17.13 17.68 25.10
N HIS A 68 -16.05 17.32 25.79
CA HIS A 68 -16.05 16.26 26.79
C HIS A 68 -16.85 16.63 28.05
N ILE A 69 -16.84 17.91 28.41
CA ILE A 69 -17.59 18.45 29.55
C ILE A 69 -19.09 18.52 29.20
N ASP A 70 -19.41 19.01 28.01
CA ASP A 70 -20.79 19.19 27.55
C ASP A 70 -21.48 17.88 27.18
N PHE A 71 -20.74 16.90 26.66
CA PHE A 71 -21.26 15.61 26.24
C PHE A 71 -20.33 14.46 26.63
N ALA A 72 -20.60 13.86 27.80
CA ALA A 72 -19.76 12.80 28.38
C ALA A 72 -19.57 11.54 27.49
N ALA A 73 -20.47 11.31 26.52
CA ALA A 73 -20.34 10.19 25.58
C ALA A 73 -19.44 10.52 24.37
N TYR A 74 -19.04 11.78 24.18
CA TYR A 74 -18.16 12.20 23.09
C TYR A 74 -16.82 11.46 23.14
N LYS A 75 -16.42 10.84 22.02
CA LYS A 75 -15.19 10.02 21.89
C LYS A 75 -15.03 8.87 22.93
N ALA A 76 -16.06 8.58 23.74
CA ALA A 76 -15.99 7.62 24.84
C ALA A 76 -15.78 6.16 24.40
N HIS A 77 -16.06 5.85 23.13
CA HIS A 77 -15.84 4.53 22.54
C HIS A 77 -14.53 4.41 21.77
N ARG A 78 -13.71 5.47 21.70
CA ARG A 78 -12.38 5.38 21.08
C ARG A 78 -11.53 4.42 21.90
N GLN A 79 -10.93 3.45 21.21
CA GLN A 79 -9.98 2.53 21.83
C GLN A 79 -8.76 3.32 22.31
N ALA A 80 -8.14 2.87 23.40
CA ALA A 80 -6.87 3.42 23.85
C ALA A 80 -5.84 3.37 22.71
N MET A 81 -4.96 4.37 22.68
CA MET A 81 -3.88 4.43 21.70
C MET A 81 -3.07 3.11 21.73
N PRO A 82 -2.80 2.49 20.57
CA PRO A 82 -1.96 1.29 20.52
C PRO A 82 -0.59 1.54 21.16
N GLU A 83 -0.08 0.57 21.91
CA GLU A 83 1.19 0.69 22.63
C GLU A 83 2.36 1.02 21.68
N ASP A 84 2.39 0.38 20.51
CA ASP A 84 3.36 0.67 19.44
C ASP A 84 3.30 2.12 18.95
N LEU A 85 2.11 2.72 18.91
CA LEU A 85 1.95 4.11 18.49
C LEU A 85 2.41 5.07 19.60
N SER A 86 2.07 4.75 20.85
CA SER A 86 2.55 5.49 22.02
C SER A 86 4.08 5.50 22.09
N ALA A 87 4.72 4.35 21.84
CA ALA A 87 6.17 4.22 21.80
C ALA A 87 6.82 5.01 20.64
N ALA A 88 6.10 5.23 19.54
CA ALA A 88 6.59 5.99 18.40
C ALA A 88 6.52 7.52 18.59
N LEU A 89 5.56 8.04 19.37
CA LEU A 89 5.34 9.48 19.54
C LEU A 89 6.59 10.28 19.96
N PRO A 90 7.40 9.84 20.94
CA PRO A 90 8.60 10.57 21.33
C PRO A 90 9.59 10.77 20.17
N TYR A 91 9.73 9.77 19.30
CA TYR A 91 10.60 9.86 18.12
C TYR A 91 10.02 10.79 17.05
N ILE A 92 8.69 10.86 16.93
CA ILE A 92 8.02 11.78 16.01
C ILE A 92 8.18 13.23 16.47
N PHE A 93 8.06 13.51 17.77
CA PHE A 93 8.34 14.85 18.29
C PHE A 93 9.79 15.27 18.05
N LYS A 94 10.76 14.39 18.34
CA LYS A 94 12.19 14.64 18.02
C LYS A 94 12.42 14.87 16.53
N LEU A 95 11.70 14.13 15.67
CA LEU A 95 11.78 14.29 14.22
C LEU A 95 11.29 15.69 13.82
N ILE A 96 10.11 16.10 14.28
CA ILE A 96 9.51 17.41 13.97
C ILE A 96 10.43 18.55 14.48
N GLU A 97 10.96 18.42 15.69
CA GLU A 97 11.94 19.35 16.26
C GLU A 97 13.22 19.41 15.42
N GLY A 98 13.71 18.26 14.94
CA GLY A 98 14.86 18.18 14.05
C GLY A 98 14.63 18.83 12.69
N PHE A 99 13.41 18.80 12.16
CA PHE A 99 13.00 19.59 10.99
C PHE A 99 12.74 21.08 11.32
N LYS A 100 12.91 21.49 12.59
CA LYS A 100 12.63 22.83 13.10
C LYS A 100 11.21 23.31 12.81
N ILE A 101 10.25 22.40 12.85
CA ILE A 101 8.84 22.73 12.65
C ILE A 101 8.20 22.96 14.01
N PRO A 102 7.46 24.07 14.23
CA PRO A 102 6.78 24.31 15.49
C PRO A 102 5.70 23.24 15.74
N VAL A 103 5.72 22.72 16.96
CA VAL A 103 4.66 21.86 17.51
C VAL A 103 3.74 22.73 18.35
N ILE A 104 2.45 22.75 18.02
CA ILE A 104 1.45 23.56 18.69
C ILE A 104 0.44 22.66 19.39
N THR A 105 0.23 22.92 20.68
CA THR A 105 -0.72 22.21 21.54
C THR A 105 -1.38 23.21 22.47
N MET A 106 -2.64 23.01 22.83
CA MET A 106 -3.32 23.85 23.81
C MET A 106 -4.31 23.04 24.64
N ASP A 107 -4.16 23.11 25.96
CA ASP A 107 -5.10 22.45 26.88
C ASP A 107 -6.51 23.02 26.71
N GLY A 108 -7.50 22.13 26.72
CA GLY A 108 -8.92 22.48 26.62
C GLY A 108 -9.47 22.60 25.19
N PHE A 109 -8.60 22.51 24.17
CA PHE A 109 -8.99 22.56 22.76
C PHE A 109 -8.40 21.38 21.98
N GLU A 110 -9.07 20.98 20.91
CA GLU A 110 -8.59 19.90 20.03
C GLU A 110 -7.67 20.46 18.94
N ALA A 111 -6.87 19.60 18.31
CA ALA A 111 -6.00 19.99 17.20
C ALA A 111 -6.81 20.67 16.08
N ASP A 112 -8.04 20.20 15.83
CA ASP A 112 -8.95 20.73 14.83
C ASP A 112 -9.31 22.19 15.09
N ASP A 113 -9.55 22.56 16.35
CA ASP A 113 -9.90 23.91 16.78
C ASP A 113 -8.71 24.86 16.64
N ILE A 114 -7.52 24.39 17.02
CA ILE A 114 -6.28 25.16 16.87
C ILE A 114 -6.00 25.40 15.39
N ILE A 115 -6.05 24.36 14.55
CA ILE A 115 -5.83 24.49 13.10
C ILE A 115 -6.90 25.41 12.49
N GLY A 116 -8.17 25.24 12.85
CA GLY A 116 -9.26 26.08 12.35
C GLY A 116 -9.06 27.56 12.68
N THR A 117 -8.69 27.86 13.92
CA THR A 117 -8.39 29.22 14.37
C THR A 117 -7.19 29.80 13.61
N MET A 118 -6.08 29.07 13.52
CA MET A 118 -4.88 29.51 12.81
C MET A 118 -5.11 29.65 11.30
N ALA A 119 -5.93 28.81 10.69
CA ALA A 119 -6.24 28.90 9.27
C ALA A 119 -7.01 30.18 8.93
N LYS A 120 -7.98 30.56 9.78
CA LYS A 120 -8.74 31.81 9.59
C LYS A 120 -7.87 33.04 9.84
N GLU A 121 -6.95 32.98 10.80
CA GLU A 121 -6.03 34.09 11.04
C GLU A 121 -4.99 34.21 9.92
N GLY A 122 -4.43 33.09 9.45
CA GLY A 122 -3.53 33.06 8.29
C GLY A 122 -4.20 33.60 7.03
N GLU A 123 -5.45 33.23 6.75
CA GLU A 123 -6.24 33.80 5.65
C GLU A 123 -6.35 35.33 5.76
N ARG A 124 -6.65 35.87 6.96
CA ARG A 124 -6.73 37.32 7.19
C ARG A 124 -5.40 38.03 6.96
N GLN A 125 -4.29 37.35 7.25
CA GLN A 125 -2.93 37.85 7.00
C GLN A 125 -2.46 37.63 5.55
N GLY A 126 -3.32 37.09 4.68
CA GLY A 126 -3.07 36.97 3.23
C GLY A 126 -2.31 35.69 2.83
N PHE A 127 -2.33 34.66 3.68
CA PHE A 127 -1.76 33.35 3.36
C PHE A 127 -2.74 32.51 2.55
N GLN A 128 -2.20 31.68 1.66
CA GLN A 128 -2.87 30.47 1.21
C GLN A 128 -2.61 29.37 2.23
N VAL A 129 -3.65 28.93 2.91
CA VAL A 129 -3.58 27.95 3.99
C VAL A 129 -4.01 26.58 3.49
N TYR A 130 -3.21 25.57 3.80
CA TYR A 130 -3.49 24.17 3.53
C TYR A 130 -3.61 23.42 4.85
N CYS A 131 -4.83 22.98 5.18
CA CYS A 131 -5.08 22.13 6.35
C CYS A 131 -4.87 20.68 5.92
N MET A 132 -3.78 20.08 6.39
CA MET A 132 -3.40 18.72 6.00
C MET A 132 -3.98 17.69 6.97
N THR A 133 -5.11 17.12 6.59
CA THR A 133 -5.85 16.15 7.40
C THR A 133 -6.76 15.26 6.53
N PRO A 134 -6.92 13.98 6.86
CA PRO A 134 -7.94 13.13 6.25
C PRO A 134 -9.36 13.49 6.72
N ASP A 135 -9.50 14.23 7.82
CA ASP A 135 -10.77 14.52 8.45
C ASP A 135 -11.69 15.32 7.50
N LYS A 136 -12.96 14.96 7.51
CA LYS A 136 -14.00 15.57 6.69
C LYS A 136 -14.55 16.84 7.35
N ASP A 137 -14.38 17.01 8.65
CA ASP A 137 -14.96 18.10 9.43
C ASP A 137 -14.35 19.45 9.02
N PHE A 138 -13.10 19.45 8.57
CA PHE A 138 -12.40 20.61 8.01
C PHE A 138 -13.04 21.18 6.75
N ALA A 139 -13.97 20.46 6.11
CA ALA A 139 -14.75 21.00 4.98
C ALA A 139 -15.54 22.25 5.37
N GLN A 140 -15.85 22.45 6.65
CA GLN A 140 -16.48 23.67 7.15
C GLN A 140 -15.56 24.92 7.11
N LEU A 141 -14.24 24.74 7.01
CA LEU A 141 -13.25 25.83 7.08
C LEU A 141 -12.88 26.40 5.71
N VAL A 142 -13.10 25.62 4.65
CA VAL A 142 -12.66 25.91 3.28
C VAL A 142 -13.20 27.25 2.78
N SER A 143 -12.34 28.01 2.13
CA SER A 143 -12.63 29.35 1.60
C SER A 143 -11.80 29.59 0.33
N GLU A 144 -11.77 30.84 -0.16
CA GLU A 144 -10.95 31.19 -1.33
C GLU A 144 -9.45 30.95 -1.09
N ASN A 145 -8.98 31.10 0.15
CA ASN A 145 -7.57 30.93 0.51
C ASN A 145 -7.30 29.79 1.50
N ILE A 146 -8.32 29.03 1.93
CA ILE A 146 -8.16 27.87 2.82
C ILE A 146 -8.58 26.61 2.09
N PHE A 147 -7.67 25.65 2.01
CA PHE A 147 -7.85 24.38 1.32
C PHE A 147 -7.63 23.20 2.28
N ILE A 148 -8.30 22.08 2.03
CA ILE A 148 -7.94 20.81 2.66
C ILE A 148 -6.95 20.10 1.77
N TYR A 149 -5.88 19.61 2.37
CA TYR A 149 -4.84 18.85 1.70
C TYR A 149 -4.84 17.41 2.18
N LYS A 150 -5.19 16.47 1.30
CA LYS A 150 -5.20 15.04 1.60
C LYS A 150 -4.01 14.36 0.92
N PRO A 151 -3.03 13.86 1.71
CA PRO A 151 -1.88 13.17 1.14
C PRO A 151 -2.29 11.91 0.36
N ALA A 152 -1.53 11.61 -0.70
CA ALA A 152 -1.74 10.50 -1.64
C ALA A 152 -1.93 9.15 -0.94
N ARG A 153 -2.94 8.37 -1.35
CA ARG A 153 -3.32 7.09 -0.70
C ARG A 153 -3.41 5.96 -1.72
N MET A 154 -2.64 4.88 -1.49
CA MET A 154 -2.78 3.60 -2.20
C MET A 154 -2.85 3.76 -3.73
N GLY A 155 -1.87 4.44 -4.32
CA GLY A 155 -1.79 4.66 -5.77
C GLY A 155 -2.64 5.82 -6.31
N ASN A 156 -3.48 6.47 -5.49
CA ASN A 156 -4.18 7.70 -5.88
C ASN A 156 -3.31 8.94 -5.64
N ASP A 157 -3.46 9.91 -6.53
CA ASP A 157 -2.88 11.24 -6.37
C ASP A 157 -3.38 11.97 -5.12
N MET A 158 -2.60 12.97 -4.72
CA MET A 158 -2.94 13.94 -3.70
C MET A 158 -4.23 14.69 -4.05
N GLU A 159 -5.14 14.83 -3.09
CA GLU A 159 -6.42 15.52 -3.26
C GLU A 159 -6.36 16.88 -2.54
N ILE A 160 -6.53 17.98 -3.28
CA ILE A 160 -6.71 19.33 -2.73
C ILE A 160 -8.19 19.70 -2.88
N LEU A 161 -8.85 20.01 -1.77
CA LEU A 161 -10.26 20.40 -1.75
C LEU A 161 -10.37 21.90 -1.46
N GLY A 162 -10.81 22.67 -2.45
CA GLY A 162 -11.25 24.05 -2.32
C GLY A 162 -12.77 24.15 -2.26
N VAL A 163 -13.30 25.38 -2.35
CA VAL A 163 -14.75 25.63 -2.29
C VAL A 163 -15.51 24.82 -3.34
N PRO A 164 -15.13 24.81 -4.64
CA PRO A 164 -15.88 24.07 -5.65
C PRO A 164 -15.96 22.56 -5.36
N GLU A 165 -14.84 21.97 -4.93
CA GLU A 165 -14.75 20.53 -4.65
C GLU A 165 -15.60 20.16 -3.44
N VAL A 166 -15.58 20.97 -2.38
CA VAL A 166 -16.41 20.77 -1.19
C VAL A 166 -17.89 20.90 -1.52
N LEU A 167 -18.30 21.97 -2.23
CA LEU A 167 -19.70 22.17 -2.61
C LEU A 167 -20.23 21.00 -3.46
N ASN A 168 -19.42 20.51 -4.41
CA ASN A 168 -19.78 19.37 -5.25
C ASN A 168 -19.86 18.06 -4.46
N LYS A 169 -18.86 17.78 -3.61
CA LYS A 169 -18.79 16.54 -2.80
C LYS A 169 -19.94 16.40 -1.80
N TRP A 170 -20.36 17.53 -1.23
CA TRP A 170 -21.44 17.56 -0.23
C TRP A 170 -22.81 17.91 -0.82
N GLU A 171 -22.88 18.26 -2.11
CA GLU A 171 -24.11 18.69 -2.80
C GLU A 171 -24.80 19.89 -2.13
N ILE A 172 -24.00 20.86 -1.69
CA ILE A 172 -24.42 22.05 -0.93
C ILE A 172 -24.08 23.35 -1.68
N GLU A 173 -24.68 24.46 -1.26
CA GLU A 173 -24.45 25.79 -1.84
C GLU A 173 -23.49 26.64 -1.00
N ASN A 174 -23.35 26.34 0.29
CA ASN A 174 -22.46 27.02 1.22
C ASN A 174 -21.69 26.01 2.07
N VAL A 175 -20.37 26.16 2.19
CA VAL A 175 -19.48 25.29 2.97
C VAL A 175 -19.89 25.12 4.44
N LEU A 176 -20.53 26.13 5.05
CA LEU A 176 -21.00 26.04 6.44
C LEU A 176 -22.12 25.01 6.61
N GLN A 177 -22.82 24.64 5.53
CA GLN A 177 -23.86 23.62 5.56
C GLN A 177 -23.29 22.21 5.84
N VAL A 178 -21.96 22.01 5.74
CA VAL A 178 -21.31 20.77 6.19
C VAL A 178 -21.60 20.54 7.69
N ILE A 179 -21.59 21.60 8.51
CA ILE A 179 -21.84 21.51 9.95
C ILE A 179 -23.27 21.00 10.19
N ASP A 180 -24.24 21.50 9.42
CA ASP A 180 -25.62 21.05 9.49
C ASP A 180 -25.79 19.59 9.02
N ILE A 181 -25.06 19.18 7.99
CA ILE A 181 -25.05 17.80 7.50
C ILE A 181 -24.52 16.86 8.59
N LEU A 182 -23.38 17.20 9.20
CA LEU A 182 -22.75 16.42 10.26
C LEU A 182 -23.61 16.39 11.53
N GLY A 183 -24.28 17.50 11.87
CA GLY A 183 -25.22 17.52 13.00
C GLY A 183 -26.44 16.62 12.82
N LEU A 184 -26.93 16.45 11.59
CA LEU A 184 -28.03 15.52 11.29
C LEU A 184 -27.58 14.07 11.13
N TRP A 185 -26.47 13.87 10.45
CA TRP A 185 -25.93 12.55 10.16
C TRP A 185 -25.30 11.91 11.40
N GLY A 186 -24.66 12.72 12.24
CA GLY A 186 -23.79 12.26 13.31
C GLY A 186 -22.44 11.75 12.80
N ASP A 187 -21.64 11.26 13.73
CA ASP A 187 -20.36 10.63 13.46
C ASP A 187 -20.16 9.44 14.41
N ALA A 188 -20.11 8.24 13.85
CA ALA A 188 -19.90 7.03 14.63
C ALA A 188 -18.48 6.92 15.22
N VAL A 189 -17.47 7.53 14.58
CA VAL A 189 -16.08 7.52 15.05
C VAL A 189 -15.93 8.36 16.33
N ASP A 190 -16.61 9.50 16.37
CA ASP A 190 -16.58 10.44 17.49
C ASP A 190 -17.74 10.29 18.46
N ASN A 191 -18.60 9.31 18.21
CA ASN A 191 -19.82 9.05 18.97
C ASN A 191 -20.75 10.28 19.02
N ILE A 192 -20.81 11.03 17.91
CA ILE A 192 -21.76 12.12 17.70
C ILE A 192 -23.08 11.48 17.23
N PRO A 193 -24.18 11.61 17.98
CA PRO A 193 -25.35 10.76 17.81
C PRO A 193 -26.21 11.09 16.57
N GLY A 194 -26.20 12.34 16.11
CA GLY A 194 -27.02 12.76 14.95
C GLY A 194 -28.53 12.60 15.17
N VAL A 195 -29.30 12.51 14.09
CA VAL A 195 -30.73 12.15 14.14
C VAL A 195 -30.91 10.69 13.69
N PRO A 196 -31.53 9.83 14.51
CA PRO A 196 -31.72 8.43 14.15
C PRO A 196 -32.42 8.26 12.79
N GLY A 197 -31.88 7.37 11.95
CA GLY A 197 -32.42 7.11 10.62
C GLY A 197 -32.11 8.18 9.57
N VAL A 198 -31.31 9.19 9.90
CA VAL A 198 -30.77 10.17 8.95
C VAL A 198 -29.30 9.84 8.67
N GLY A 199 -29.03 9.24 7.51
CA GLY A 199 -27.65 9.00 7.04
C GLY A 199 -27.15 10.10 6.12
N GLU A 200 -25.90 10.01 5.67
CA GLU A 200 -25.22 10.99 4.80
C GLU A 200 -26.08 11.46 3.60
N LYS A 201 -26.73 10.53 2.89
CA LYS A 201 -27.56 10.88 1.72
C LYS A 201 -28.81 11.67 2.11
N THR A 202 -29.43 11.31 3.23
CA THR A 202 -30.67 11.93 3.71
C THR A 202 -30.38 13.31 4.30
N SER A 203 -29.28 13.47 5.04
CA SER A 203 -28.86 14.78 5.55
C SER A 203 -28.56 15.76 4.41
N LYS A 204 -27.81 15.34 3.38
CA LYS A 204 -27.55 16.17 2.17
C LYS A 204 -28.85 16.62 1.51
N LEU A 205 -29.81 15.72 1.31
CA LEU A 205 -31.11 16.04 0.70
C LEU A 205 -31.90 17.06 1.53
N LEU A 206 -31.98 16.87 2.85
CA LEU A 206 -32.71 17.76 3.74
C LEU A 206 -32.07 19.15 3.78
N ILE A 207 -30.75 19.22 3.82
CA ILE A 207 -30.01 20.50 3.84
C ILE A 207 -30.10 21.22 2.51
N LYS A 208 -30.09 20.50 1.39
CA LYS A 208 -30.36 21.08 0.07
C LYS A 208 -31.76 21.68 -0.04
N GLN A 209 -32.75 21.07 0.63
CA GLN A 209 -34.14 21.55 0.59
C GLN A 209 -34.43 22.68 1.57
N TYR A 210 -33.91 22.60 2.79
CA TYR A 210 -34.28 23.48 3.91
C TYR A 210 -33.16 24.42 4.36
N GLY A 211 -31.94 24.23 3.89
CA GLY A 211 -30.79 25.09 4.15
C GLY A 211 -30.01 24.76 5.42
N SER A 212 -30.68 24.64 6.57
CA SER A 212 -30.05 24.41 7.89
C SER A 212 -30.86 23.47 8.79
N ILE A 213 -30.25 22.95 9.86
CA ILE A 213 -30.95 22.12 10.86
C ILE A 213 -32.13 22.86 11.48
N GLU A 214 -31.96 24.14 11.83
CA GLU A 214 -33.00 24.95 12.45
C GLU A 214 -34.22 25.09 11.54
N ASN A 215 -34.01 25.29 10.24
CA ASN A 215 -35.09 25.34 9.26
C ASN A 215 -35.78 23.98 9.09
N ILE A 216 -35.03 22.88 9.16
CA ILE A 216 -35.60 21.52 9.10
C ILE A 216 -36.50 21.27 10.32
N ILE A 217 -36.05 21.65 11.52
CA ILE A 217 -36.82 21.52 12.75
C ILE A 217 -38.08 22.39 12.68
N ALA A 218 -37.96 23.64 12.24
CA ALA A 218 -39.11 24.55 12.09
C ALA A 218 -40.15 24.04 11.09
N ASN A 219 -39.71 23.34 10.03
CA ASN A 219 -40.56 22.79 8.98
C ASN A 219 -40.77 21.27 9.10
N ALA A 220 -40.54 20.68 10.27
CA ALA A 220 -40.63 19.23 10.47
C ALA A 220 -42.01 18.66 10.10
N HIS A 221 -43.06 19.48 10.19
CA HIS A 221 -44.43 19.13 9.82
C HIS A 221 -44.62 18.77 8.33
N GLU A 222 -43.73 19.21 7.44
CA GLU A 222 -43.75 18.87 6.01
C GLU A 222 -43.13 17.50 5.70
N LEU A 223 -42.33 16.97 6.63
CA LEU A 223 -41.68 15.67 6.51
C LEU A 223 -42.71 14.55 6.68
N LYS A 224 -42.44 13.38 6.11
CA LYS A 224 -43.37 12.23 6.09
C LYS A 224 -42.85 11.04 6.89
N GLY A 225 -43.78 10.35 7.56
CA GLY A 225 -43.53 9.08 8.23
C GLY A 225 -42.50 9.19 9.37
N LYS A 226 -41.68 8.15 9.51
CA LYS A 226 -40.69 8.01 10.60
C LYS A 226 -39.62 9.11 10.61
N LEU A 227 -39.34 9.73 9.46
CA LEU A 227 -38.38 10.83 9.36
C LEU A 227 -38.87 12.07 10.11
N ARG A 228 -40.16 12.39 10.00
CA ARG A 228 -40.79 13.49 10.74
C ARG A 228 -40.70 13.26 12.25
N GLU A 229 -41.14 12.08 12.69
CA GLU A 229 -41.11 11.70 14.10
C GLU A 229 -39.69 11.80 14.67
N ASN A 230 -38.67 11.36 13.92
CA ASN A 230 -37.30 11.42 14.38
C ASN A 230 -36.75 12.85 14.43
N VAL A 231 -37.06 13.71 13.45
CA VAL A 231 -36.64 15.13 13.48
C VAL A 231 -37.32 15.86 14.64
N GLU A 232 -38.60 15.61 14.92
CA GLU A 232 -39.32 16.24 16.04
C GLU A 232 -38.79 15.74 17.40
N ASN A 233 -38.59 14.43 17.56
CA ASN A 233 -38.18 13.82 18.84
C ASN A 233 -36.70 14.04 19.17
N PHE A 234 -35.84 14.18 18.16
CA PHE A 234 -34.39 14.31 18.33
C PHE A 234 -33.85 15.69 17.91
N ALA A 235 -34.72 16.72 17.86
CA ALA A 235 -34.35 18.09 17.51
C ALA A 235 -33.22 18.65 18.39
N GLU A 236 -33.32 18.52 19.71
CA GLU A 236 -32.28 18.96 20.64
C GLU A 236 -30.96 18.18 20.44
N GLN A 237 -31.06 16.87 20.19
CA GLN A 237 -29.90 16.01 19.91
C GLN A 237 -29.19 16.42 18.62
N ALA A 238 -29.93 16.81 17.59
CA ALA A 238 -29.36 17.35 16.35
C ALA A 238 -28.60 18.67 16.60
N MET A 239 -29.13 19.55 17.44
CA MET A 239 -28.47 20.81 17.81
C MET A 239 -27.20 20.59 18.63
N VAL A 240 -27.22 19.64 19.58
CA VAL A 240 -26.02 19.22 20.32
C VAL A 240 -24.99 18.63 19.37
N SER A 241 -25.41 17.74 18.46
CA SER A 241 -24.53 17.13 17.45
C SER A 241 -23.91 18.18 16.53
N LYS A 242 -24.68 19.18 16.11
CA LYS A 242 -24.20 20.34 15.35
C LYS A 242 -23.13 21.11 16.11
N LYS A 243 -23.36 21.39 17.40
CA LYS A 243 -22.38 22.07 18.27
C LYS A 243 -21.08 21.25 18.37
N LEU A 244 -21.18 19.94 18.60
CA LEU A 244 -20.02 19.05 18.72
C LEU A 244 -19.20 18.99 17.43
N ALA A 245 -19.85 18.94 16.26
CA ALA A 245 -19.19 18.93 14.95
C ALA A 245 -18.66 20.29 14.49
N THR A 246 -18.97 21.38 15.20
CA THR A 246 -18.49 22.72 14.84
C THR A 246 -17.07 22.91 15.37
N ILE A 247 -16.15 23.28 14.47
CA ILE A 247 -14.77 23.64 14.84
C ILE A 247 -14.77 25.04 15.48
N ILE A 248 -14.11 25.16 16.62
CA ILE A 248 -13.97 26.41 17.38
C ILE A 248 -12.89 27.27 16.72
N LEU A 249 -13.21 28.52 16.39
CA LEU A 249 -12.34 29.43 15.62
C LEU A 249 -11.73 30.56 16.46
N ASN A 250 -11.90 30.51 17.77
CA ASN A 250 -11.47 31.54 18.72
C ASN A 250 -10.61 30.96 19.85
N VAL A 251 -9.80 29.95 19.53
CA VAL A 251 -8.79 29.41 20.44
C VAL A 251 -7.76 30.51 20.77
N PRO A 252 -7.34 30.70 22.03
CA PRO A 252 -6.38 31.75 22.42
C PRO A 252 -4.93 31.40 22.04
N VAL A 253 -4.73 30.94 20.80
CA VAL A 253 -3.42 30.65 20.21
C VAL A 253 -2.86 31.88 19.51
N GLU A 254 -1.60 32.20 19.76
CA GLU A 254 -0.92 33.31 19.09
C GLU A 254 -0.49 32.91 17.68
N PHE A 255 -0.85 33.72 16.69
CA PHE A 255 -0.34 33.57 15.33
C PHE A 255 0.93 34.40 15.17
N ASP A 256 2.08 33.78 15.39
CA ASP A 256 3.39 34.37 15.10
C ASP A 256 3.91 33.86 13.75
N GLU A 257 3.90 34.73 12.74
CA GLU A 257 4.43 34.42 11.41
C GLU A 257 5.88 33.92 11.46
N ASN A 258 6.74 34.53 12.30
CA ASN A 258 8.17 34.18 12.30
C ASN A 258 8.41 32.78 12.87
N ALA A 259 7.64 32.39 13.88
CA ALA A 259 7.71 31.06 14.47
C ALA A 259 7.26 29.96 13.50
N LEU A 260 6.41 30.30 12.51
CA LEU A 260 5.88 29.38 11.51
C LEU A 260 6.77 29.25 10.28
N LEU A 261 7.81 30.09 10.13
CA LEU A 261 8.65 30.13 8.93
C LEU A 261 9.44 28.81 8.77
N LEU A 262 9.40 28.23 7.56
CA LEU A 262 10.13 26.99 7.29
C LEU A 262 11.64 27.25 7.30
N GLU A 263 12.35 26.59 8.21
CA GLU A 263 13.81 26.61 8.29
C GLU A 263 14.46 25.34 7.72
N GLU A 264 15.76 25.42 7.47
CA GLU A 264 16.56 24.25 7.09
C GLU A 264 16.66 23.24 8.25
N PRO A 265 16.51 21.93 7.98
CA PRO A 265 16.57 20.89 9.00
C PRO A 265 17.89 20.88 9.78
N SER A 266 17.81 20.65 11.09
CA SER A 266 18.98 20.56 11.97
C SER A 266 19.69 19.22 11.82
N ARG A 267 20.89 19.25 11.21
CA ARG A 267 21.75 18.09 11.10
C ARG A 267 22.15 17.52 12.47
N GLU A 268 22.42 18.39 13.44
CA GLU A 268 22.82 18.02 14.80
C GLU A 268 21.74 17.22 15.54
N LEU A 269 20.45 17.52 15.29
CA LEU A 269 19.33 16.83 15.93
C LEU A 269 18.90 15.57 15.16
N LEU A 270 18.92 15.63 13.82
CA LEU A 270 18.42 14.54 12.98
C LEU A 270 19.44 13.42 12.77
N GLU A 271 20.76 13.68 12.76
CA GLU A 271 21.78 12.63 12.60
C GLU A 271 21.70 11.56 13.70
N PRO A 272 21.71 11.90 15.00
CA PRO A 272 21.58 10.91 16.06
C PRO A 272 20.27 10.14 15.98
N LEU A 273 19.17 10.84 15.68
CA LEU A 273 17.84 10.23 15.56
C LEU A 273 17.77 9.24 14.39
N PHE A 274 18.29 9.63 13.21
CA PHE A 274 18.33 8.74 12.05
C PHE A 274 19.29 7.57 12.24
N SER A 275 20.35 7.75 13.03
CA SER A 275 21.20 6.63 13.44
C SER A 275 20.46 5.66 14.36
N GLU A 276 19.77 6.18 15.38
CA GLU A 276 19.02 5.37 16.36
C GLU A 276 17.87 4.59 15.70
N LEU A 277 17.20 5.21 14.73
CA LEU A 277 16.08 4.62 13.98
C LEU A 277 16.50 3.87 12.71
N GLU A 278 17.81 3.80 12.42
CA GLU A 278 18.38 3.17 11.22
C GLU A 278 17.87 3.75 9.88
N PHE A 279 17.48 5.02 9.88
CA PHE A 279 16.88 5.76 8.77
C PHE A 279 17.92 6.28 7.76
N ARG A 280 18.85 5.41 7.32
CA ARG A 280 19.94 5.75 6.39
C ARG A 280 19.43 6.39 5.08
N THR A 281 18.36 5.84 4.50
CA THR A 281 17.78 6.33 3.24
C THR A 281 17.07 7.67 3.40
N ILE A 282 16.33 7.86 4.51
CA ILE A 282 15.68 9.14 4.82
C ILE A 282 16.76 10.21 5.06
N GLY A 283 17.81 9.89 5.82
CA GLY A 283 18.93 10.80 6.05
C GLY A 283 19.61 11.27 4.76
N ARG A 284 19.90 10.35 3.82
CA ARG A 284 20.43 10.72 2.49
C ARG A 284 19.49 11.61 1.69
N ARG A 285 18.17 11.40 1.77
CA ARG A 285 17.19 12.26 1.09
C ARG A 285 17.08 13.66 1.72
N VAL A 286 17.35 13.80 3.02
CA VAL A 286 17.30 15.09 3.73
C VAL A 286 18.60 15.87 3.55
N PHE A 287 19.76 15.22 3.67
CA PHE A 287 21.07 15.89 3.73
C PHE A 287 21.99 15.63 2.52
N GLY A 288 21.57 14.81 1.56
CA GLY A 288 22.34 14.45 0.36
C GLY A 288 23.17 13.16 0.51
N GLU A 289 23.83 12.75 -0.59
CA GLU A 289 24.63 11.51 -0.68
C GLU A 289 25.82 11.45 0.30
N ASP A 290 26.27 12.60 0.81
CA ASP A 290 27.37 12.69 1.79
C ASP A 290 26.94 12.30 3.23
N PHE A 291 25.66 11.96 3.43
CA PHE A 291 25.14 11.51 4.71
C PHE A 291 25.57 10.05 5.00
N ASN A 292 26.57 9.89 5.88
CA ASN A 292 26.97 8.60 6.42
C ASN A 292 26.60 8.51 7.90
N VAL A 293 25.79 7.49 8.23
CA VAL A 293 25.57 7.11 9.62
C VAL A 293 26.85 6.43 10.11
N ALA A 294 27.62 7.12 10.95
CA ALA A 294 28.68 6.48 11.72
C ALA A 294 27.99 5.50 12.68
N ASP A 295 28.30 4.21 12.57
CA ASP A 295 27.76 3.19 13.47
C ASP A 295 28.09 3.56 14.91
N ALA A 296 27.11 4.13 15.61
CA ALA A 296 27.18 4.42 17.03
C ALA A 296 26.97 3.12 17.82
N ASN A 297 27.89 2.16 17.66
CA ASN A 297 28.10 1.04 18.58
C ASN A 297 29.52 0.49 18.43
N GLY A 298 30.49 1.29 18.84
CA GLY A 298 31.82 0.83 19.22
C GLY A 298 31.77 0.02 20.52
N GLN A 299 31.24 -1.20 20.48
CA GLN A 299 31.59 -2.27 21.40
C GLN A 299 31.74 -3.57 20.61
N VAL A 300 33.00 -3.93 20.35
CA VAL A 300 33.41 -5.19 19.74
C VAL A 300 32.96 -6.32 20.66
N SER A 301 31.82 -6.93 20.36
CA SER A 301 31.55 -8.30 20.80
C SER A 301 32.22 -9.23 19.80
N SER A 302 33.37 -9.76 20.18
CA SER A 302 34.07 -10.78 19.41
C SER A 302 33.22 -12.05 19.40
N GLN A 303 32.43 -12.21 18.33
CA GLN A 303 31.67 -13.42 18.06
C GLN A 303 32.64 -14.53 17.64
N PHE A 304 32.71 -15.59 18.44
CA PHE A 304 33.40 -16.82 18.07
C PHE A 304 32.46 -17.69 17.23
N ASP A 305 32.99 -18.38 16.23
CA ASP A 305 32.26 -19.45 15.54
C ASP A 305 31.96 -20.60 16.53
N LEU A 306 31.02 -21.49 16.18
CA LEU A 306 30.49 -22.60 16.99
C LEU A 306 31.56 -23.59 17.52
N PHE A 307 32.82 -23.41 17.13
CA PHE A 307 33.99 -24.18 17.56
C PHE A 307 35.09 -23.34 18.25
N GLY A 308 34.83 -22.08 18.62
CA GLY A 308 35.70 -21.31 19.52
C GLY A 308 36.97 -20.72 18.91
N ASN A 309 37.07 -20.61 17.57
CA ASN A 309 38.19 -19.93 16.91
C ASN A 309 37.83 -18.49 16.52
N THR A 310 38.83 -17.60 16.62
CA THR A 310 38.75 -16.21 16.15
C THR A 310 38.70 -16.21 14.62
N ALA A 311 37.52 -15.96 14.06
CA ALA A 311 37.38 -15.78 12.62
C ALA A 311 37.95 -14.42 12.22
N ILE A 312 39.01 -14.42 11.41
CA ILE A 312 39.44 -13.23 10.67
C ILE A 312 38.45 -13.06 9.53
N GLN A 313 37.54 -12.09 9.64
CA GLN A 313 36.68 -11.69 8.52
C GLN A 313 37.57 -11.02 7.45
N PRO A 314 37.52 -11.44 6.17
CA PRO A 314 37.79 -10.50 5.10
C PRO A 314 36.71 -9.41 5.15
N GLU A 315 37.09 -8.15 4.93
CA GLU A 315 36.18 -7.01 4.84
C GLU A 315 35.08 -7.28 3.79
N SER A 316 33.97 -7.85 4.23
CA SER A 316 32.73 -7.86 3.49
C SER A 316 31.92 -6.68 4.00
N THR A 317 32.05 -5.55 3.30
CA THR A 317 31.08 -4.47 3.37
C THR A 317 29.72 -5.09 3.05
N THR A 318 28.95 -5.42 4.08
CA THR A 318 27.59 -5.93 3.93
C THR A 318 26.75 -4.79 3.41
N LYS A 319 26.69 -4.63 2.08
CA LYS A 319 25.76 -3.74 1.42
C LYS A 319 24.39 -4.38 1.57
N VAL A 320 23.66 -3.97 2.60
CA VAL A 320 22.22 -4.23 2.70
C VAL A 320 21.57 -3.42 1.58
N PHE A 321 21.36 -4.04 0.42
CA PHE A 321 20.44 -3.53 -0.58
C PHE A 321 19.03 -3.86 -0.10
N VAL A 322 18.44 -2.95 0.68
CA VAL A 322 16.99 -2.78 0.56
C VAL A 322 16.82 -2.21 -0.83
N ALA A 323 16.30 -3.02 -1.75
CA ALA A 323 15.78 -2.52 -3.01
C ALA A 323 14.78 -1.42 -2.67
N THR A 324 15.20 -0.18 -2.82
CA THR A 324 14.26 0.92 -2.91
C THR A 324 13.46 0.67 -4.18
N PRO A 325 12.12 0.52 -4.13
CA PRO A 325 11.36 0.99 -5.26
C PRO A 325 11.77 2.47 -5.41
N GLU A 326 12.19 2.87 -6.60
CA GLU A 326 12.31 4.28 -6.97
C GLU A 326 10.90 4.90 -6.89
N MET A 327 10.39 5.13 -5.68
CA MET A 327 9.01 5.57 -5.48
C MET A 327 8.75 6.99 -6.02
N PHE A 328 9.78 7.74 -6.44
CA PHE A 328 9.63 9.15 -6.85
C PHE A 328 10.73 9.63 -7.81
N GLU A 329 11.05 8.87 -8.86
CA GLU A 329 11.39 9.55 -10.12
C GLU A 329 10.09 9.91 -10.86
N GLU A 330 10.15 10.90 -11.75
CA GLU A 330 9.05 11.53 -12.50
C GLU A 330 7.88 10.59 -12.79
N ALA A 331 6.64 11.08 -12.72
CA ALA A 331 5.41 10.32 -12.99
C ALA A 331 5.54 9.42 -14.23
N ARG A 332 5.96 8.16 -14.01
CA ARG A 332 6.01 7.14 -15.04
C ARG A 332 4.57 6.68 -15.18
N GLU A 333 4.01 6.88 -16.36
CA GLU A 333 2.68 6.39 -16.71
C GLU A 333 2.62 4.89 -16.37
N VAL A 334 1.65 4.47 -15.55
CA VAL A 334 1.53 3.06 -15.14
C VAL A 334 1.30 2.24 -16.39
N LYS A 335 2.22 1.31 -16.65
CA LYS A 335 2.13 0.44 -17.81
C LYS A 335 1.09 -0.65 -17.56
N THR A 336 0.35 -0.98 -18.59
CA THR A 336 -0.64 -2.06 -18.64
C THR A 336 -0.57 -2.71 -20.01
N ILE A 337 -1.30 -3.80 -20.19
CA ILE A 337 -1.44 -4.41 -21.52
C ILE A 337 -2.02 -3.45 -22.56
N GLU A 338 -2.86 -2.49 -22.15
CA GLU A 338 -3.52 -1.56 -23.07
C GLU A 338 -2.60 -0.46 -23.62
N ASN A 339 -1.53 -0.11 -22.89
CA ASN A 339 -0.62 0.98 -23.25
C ASN A 339 0.83 0.55 -23.49
N THR A 340 1.14 -0.75 -23.34
CA THR A 340 2.46 -1.31 -23.59
C THR A 340 2.46 -2.11 -24.88
N PRO A 341 3.32 -1.80 -25.86
CA PRO A 341 3.43 -2.59 -27.08
C PRO A 341 3.86 -4.03 -26.79
N HIS A 342 3.09 -5.00 -27.28
CA HIS A 342 3.33 -6.43 -27.12
C HIS A 342 2.88 -7.21 -28.35
N ASP A 343 3.41 -8.42 -28.53
CA ASP A 343 3.08 -9.36 -29.61
C ASP A 343 2.82 -10.75 -29.01
N TYR A 344 1.57 -11.00 -28.62
CA TYR A 344 1.11 -12.25 -28.02
C TYR A 344 0.40 -13.12 -29.05
N LYS A 345 0.85 -14.37 -29.18
CA LYS A 345 0.47 -15.28 -30.27
C LYS A 345 -0.24 -16.52 -29.76
N LEU A 346 -1.37 -16.83 -30.37
CA LEU A 346 -2.04 -18.12 -30.22
C LEU A 346 -1.30 -19.21 -31.00
N VAL A 347 -1.08 -20.35 -30.35
CA VAL A 347 -0.41 -21.53 -30.92
C VAL A 347 -1.31 -22.75 -30.74
N ASP A 348 -2.30 -22.89 -31.62
CA ASP A 348 -3.36 -23.89 -31.56
C ASP A 348 -3.26 -25.00 -32.62
N THR A 349 -2.42 -24.83 -33.65
CA THR A 349 -2.22 -25.81 -34.72
C THR A 349 -0.94 -26.63 -34.56
N PRO A 350 -0.88 -27.90 -35.01
CA PRO A 350 0.34 -28.72 -34.97
C PRO A 350 1.56 -28.05 -35.62
N GLU A 351 1.34 -27.35 -36.74
CA GLU A 351 2.39 -26.63 -37.46
C GLU A 351 2.95 -25.47 -36.62
N SER A 352 2.07 -24.70 -35.98
CA SER A 352 2.47 -23.60 -35.10
C SER A 352 3.21 -24.09 -33.85
N ARG A 353 2.76 -25.19 -33.22
CA ARG A 353 3.44 -25.80 -32.07
C ARG A 353 4.83 -26.29 -32.43
N LYS A 354 4.96 -26.97 -33.58
CA LYS A 354 6.27 -27.42 -34.08
C LYS A 354 7.23 -26.25 -34.29
N ALA A 355 6.76 -25.16 -34.92
CA ALA A 355 7.58 -23.98 -35.14
C ALA A 355 8.02 -23.32 -33.82
N LEU A 356 7.12 -23.26 -32.82
CA LEU A 356 7.46 -22.76 -31.49
C LEU A 356 8.48 -23.66 -30.79
N ILE A 357 8.32 -24.99 -30.84
CA ILE A 357 9.29 -25.93 -30.23
C ILE A 357 10.68 -25.75 -30.84
N GLU A 358 10.77 -25.65 -32.17
CA GLU A 358 12.05 -25.41 -32.86
C GLU A 358 12.69 -24.07 -32.44
N LEU A 359 11.87 -23.05 -32.15
CA LEU A 359 12.33 -21.75 -31.65
C LEU A 359 12.80 -21.82 -30.19
N LEU A 360 12.03 -22.47 -29.31
CA LEU A 360 12.36 -22.65 -27.89
C LEU A 360 13.65 -23.43 -27.70
N LEU A 361 13.88 -24.48 -28.51
CA LEU A 361 15.10 -25.30 -28.46
C LEU A 361 16.38 -24.55 -28.83
N GLN A 362 16.27 -23.38 -29.47
CA GLN A 362 17.41 -22.53 -29.83
C GLN A 362 17.77 -21.52 -28.74
N GLN A 363 16.97 -21.38 -27.69
CA GLN A 363 17.19 -20.39 -26.64
C GLN A 363 18.00 -20.98 -25.50
N ASP A 364 18.88 -20.18 -24.90
CA ASP A 364 19.57 -20.56 -23.66
C ASP A 364 18.66 -20.42 -22.43
N ARG A 365 17.59 -19.63 -22.55
CA ARG A 365 16.68 -19.28 -21.46
C ARG A 365 15.27 -19.04 -22.00
N ILE A 366 14.28 -19.56 -21.30
CA ILE A 366 12.85 -19.34 -21.59
C ILE A 366 12.10 -19.07 -20.29
N SER A 367 11.11 -18.18 -20.35
CA SER A 367 10.09 -18.03 -19.31
C SER A 367 8.85 -18.82 -19.67
N PHE A 368 8.19 -19.40 -18.68
CA PHE A 368 6.97 -20.16 -18.88
C PHE A 368 6.03 -20.03 -17.68
N ASP A 369 4.75 -20.24 -17.95
CA ASP A 369 3.70 -20.36 -16.92
C ASP A 369 2.65 -21.41 -17.36
N THR A 370 1.93 -21.98 -16.40
CA THR A 370 0.86 -22.93 -16.65
C THR A 370 -0.49 -22.45 -16.15
N GLU A 371 -1.45 -22.40 -17.06
CA GLU A 371 -2.83 -22.10 -16.71
C GLU A 371 -3.56 -23.34 -16.24
N THR A 372 -4.27 -23.25 -15.12
CA THR A 372 -4.90 -24.41 -14.48
C THR A 372 -6.31 -24.10 -13.98
N THR A 373 -7.05 -25.15 -13.63
CA THR A 373 -8.44 -25.03 -13.12
C THR A 373 -8.55 -24.65 -11.65
N GLY A 374 -7.44 -24.58 -10.92
CA GLY A 374 -7.44 -24.32 -9.48
C GLY A 374 -6.07 -23.91 -8.98
N THR A 375 -5.91 -23.82 -7.66
CA THR A 375 -4.64 -23.41 -7.02
C THR A 375 -3.93 -24.56 -6.31
N ASP A 376 -4.49 -25.78 -6.34
CA ASP A 376 -3.88 -26.99 -5.80
C ASP A 376 -3.45 -27.88 -6.96
N ALA A 377 -2.14 -27.99 -7.16
CA ALA A 377 -1.56 -28.73 -8.27
C ALA A 377 -1.85 -30.23 -8.25
N ASN A 378 -2.30 -30.78 -7.12
CA ASN A 378 -2.66 -32.19 -7.00
C ASN A 378 -4.09 -32.49 -7.47
N LEU A 379 -4.93 -31.46 -7.55
CA LEU A 379 -6.34 -31.58 -7.92
C LEU A 379 -6.68 -30.85 -9.22
N ALA A 380 -5.87 -29.87 -9.62
CA ALA A 380 -6.11 -29.06 -10.79
C ALA A 380 -5.72 -29.78 -12.08
N ASP A 381 -6.55 -29.60 -13.10
CA ASP A 381 -6.24 -29.95 -14.48
C ASP A 381 -5.61 -28.75 -15.20
N LEU A 382 -4.67 -29.05 -16.10
CA LEU A 382 -4.02 -28.10 -17.01
C LEU A 382 -4.99 -27.55 -18.05
N VAL A 383 -4.91 -26.26 -18.33
CA VAL A 383 -5.78 -25.49 -19.26
C VAL A 383 -4.96 -24.93 -20.42
N GLY A 384 -3.73 -24.51 -20.18
CA GLY A 384 -2.87 -23.96 -21.23
C GLY A 384 -1.41 -23.86 -20.79
N LEU A 385 -0.54 -23.62 -21.75
CA LEU A 385 0.87 -23.32 -21.52
C LEU A 385 1.18 -21.96 -22.11
N SER A 386 1.97 -21.16 -21.41
CA SER A 386 2.52 -19.93 -21.96
C SER A 386 4.05 -19.95 -21.95
N PHE A 387 4.63 -19.29 -22.94
CA PHE A 387 6.08 -19.12 -23.06
C PHE A 387 6.42 -17.70 -23.48
N CYS A 388 7.51 -17.18 -22.93
CA CYS A 388 8.14 -15.94 -23.37
C CYS A 388 9.65 -16.17 -23.54
N ILE A 389 10.19 -15.76 -24.68
CA ILE A 389 11.63 -15.84 -25.00
C ILE A 389 12.29 -14.46 -25.04
N LYS A 390 11.48 -13.41 -25.18
CA LYS A 390 11.91 -12.04 -25.34
C LYS A 390 10.81 -11.13 -24.81
N VAL A 391 11.21 -10.13 -24.03
CA VAL A 391 10.30 -9.13 -23.45
C VAL A 391 9.36 -8.54 -24.50
N GLY A 392 8.06 -8.54 -24.20
CA GLY A 392 7.00 -8.10 -25.10
C GLY A 392 6.59 -9.11 -26.18
N GLU A 393 7.14 -10.33 -26.20
CA GLU A 393 6.77 -11.40 -27.14
C GLU A 393 6.39 -12.67 -26.37
N GLY A 394 5.15 -13.13 -26.55
CA GLY A 394 4.59 -14.24 -25.79
C GLY A 394 3.79 -15.21 -26.65
N TYR A 395 3.71 -16.46 -26.21
CA TYR A 395 3.04 -17.55 -26.92
C TYR A 395 2.11 -18.28 -25.98
N TYR A 396 0.86 -18.50 -26.38
CA TYR A 396 -0.12 -19.24 -25.61
C TYR A 396 -0.60 -20.47 -26.38
N ILE A 397 -0.54 -21.64 -25.73
CA ILE A 397 -0.99 -22.93 -26.24
C ILE A 397 -2.24 -23.34 -25.44
N PRO A 398 -3.46 -23.25 -26.00
CA PRO A 398 -4.65 -23.76 -25.33
C PRO A 398 -4.64 -25.29 -25.32
N LEU A 399 -5.11 -25.88 -24.22
CA LEU A 399 -5.20 -27.32 -24.05
C LEU A 399 -6.63 -27.78 -23.82
N SER A 400 -6.95 -28.96 -24.35
CA SER A 400 -8.26 -29.57 -24.24
C SER A 400 -8.57 -29.98 -22.78
N PRO A 401 -9.84 -29.95 -22.35
CA PRO A 401 -10.23 -30.56 -21.08
C PRO A 401 -10.02 -32.08 -21.04
N LEU A 402 -9.89 -32.73 -22.20
CA LEU A 402 -9.70 -34.17 -22.29
C LEU A 402 -8.20 -34.50 -22.19
N ARG A 403 -7.81 -35.12 -21.07
CA ARG A 403 -6.43 -35.49 -20.78
C ARG A 403 -5.76 -36.31 -21.90
N GLU A 404 -6.53 -37.16 -22.58
CA GLU A 404 -6.07 -37.98 -23.70
C GLU A 404 -5.60 -37.14 -24.91
N GLU A 405 -6.17 -35.95 -25.09
CA GLU A 405 -5.81 -35.01 -26.15
C GLU A 405 -4.64 -34.09 -25.74
N VAL A 406 -4.49 -33.85 -24.43
CA VAL A 406 -3.40 -33.03 -23.86
C VAL A 406 -2.06 -33.78 -23.88
N LEU A 407 -2.06 -35.07 -23.55
CA LEU A 407 -0.83 -35.85 -23.43
C LEU A 407 0.03 -35.82 -24.71
N PRO A 408 -0.51 -36.06 -25.93
CA PRO A 408 0.28 -35.95 -27.16
C PRO A 408 0.91 -34.57 -27.36
N ILE A 409 0.18 -33.50 -27.03
CA ILE A 409 0.70 -32.13 -27.14
C ILE A 409 1.85 -31.92 -26.16
N LEU A 410 1.72 -32.34 -24.91
CA LEU A 410 2.80 -32.24 -23.93
C LEU A 410 4.04 -33.03 -24.33
N GLU A 411 3.85 -34.20 -24.96
CA GLU A 411 4.96 -34.99 -25.49
C GLU A 411 5.73 -34.27 -26.61
N GLU A 412 5.06 -33.48 -27.45
CA GLU A 412 5.73 -32.63 -28.46
C GLU A 412 6.71 -31.66 -27.80
N PHE A 413 6.36 -31.09 -26.63
CA PHE A 413 7.19 -30.14 -25.88
C PHE A 413 8.19 -30.78 -24.92
N ARG A 414 8.15 -32.11 -24.71
CA ARG A 414 9.08 -32.81 -23.79
C ARG A 414 10.56 -32.44 -24.04
N PRO A 415 11.06 -32.34 -25.29
CA PRO A 415 12.45 -31.94 -25.54
C PRO A 415 12.82 -30.57 -24.95
N VAL A 416 11.87 -29.62 -24.88
CA VAL A 416 12.09 -28.29 -24.28
C VAL A 416 12.15 -28.40 -22.76
N TRP A 417 11.17 -29.08 -22.15
CA TRP A 417 11.07 -29.26 -20.70
C TRP A 417 12.24 -30.04 -20.12
N GLU A 418 12.66 -31.11 -20.81
CA GLU A 418 13.72 -32.01 -20.37
C GLU A 418 15.12 -31.58 -20.83
N SER A 419 15.25 -30.51 -21.60
CA SER A 419 16.58 -29.99 -21.98
C SER A 419 17.33 -29.49 -20.75
N GLU A 420 18.53 -29.98 -20.48
CA GLU A 420 19.36 -29.45 -19.38
C GLU A 420 20.08 -28.15 -19.75
N HIS A 421 20.10 -27.80 -21.04
CA HIS A 421 20.76 -26.60 -21.56
C HIS A 421 19.92 -25.34 -21.40
N ILE A 422 18.59 -25.47 -21.51
CA ILE A 422 17.67 -24.33 -21.44
C ILE A 422 17.39 -24.01 -19.97
N VAL A 423 17.66 -22.79 -19.54
CA VAL A 423 17.26 -22.25 -18.24
C VAL A 423 15.76 -21.98 -18.24
N LYS A 424 15.06 -22.46 -17.21
CA LYS A 424 13.62 -22.26 -17.03
C LYS A 424 13.37 -21.15 -16.02
N VAL A 425 12.77 -20.07 -16.48
CA VAL A 425 12.32 -18.95 -15.66
C VAL A 425 10.83 -19.10 -15.41
N GLY A 426 10.39 -18.79 -14.21
CA GLY A 426 8.99 -18.81 -13.84
C GLY A 426 8.79 -18.20 -12.47
N GLN A 427 7.53 -18.00 -12.09
CA GLN A 427 7.14 -17.47 -10.80
C GLN A 427 6.45 -18.60 -10.02
N ASN A 428 7.01 -19.03 -8.89
CA ASN A 428 6.49 -20.19 -8.16
C ASN A 428 6.51 -21.49 -9.01
N ILE A 429 7.64 -21.74 -9.67
CA ILE A 429 7.88 -22.84 -10.63
C ILE A 429 7.53 -24.22 -10.07
N LYS A 430 7.63 -24.41 -8.74
CA LYS A 430 7.26 -25.67 -8.08
C LYS A 430 5.83 -26.10 -8.45
N TYR A 431 4.91 -25.14 -8.51
CA TYR A 431 3.51 -25.38 -8.86
C TYR A 431 3.39 -25.95 -10.28
N ASP A 432 3.96 -25.25 -11.26
CA ASP A 432 3.93 -25.66 -12.67
C ASP A 432 4.61 -27.00 -12.90
N MET A 433 5.75 -27.21 -12.23
CA MET A 433 6.46 -28.49 -12.27
C MET A 433 5.61 -29.62 -11.73
N LEU A 434 4.86 -29.41 -10.65
CA LEU A 434 4.01 -30.43 -10.05
C LEU A 434 2.84 -30.77 -10.98
N ILE A 435 2.19 -29.76 -11.57
CA ILE A 435 1.18 -29.95 -12.62
C ILE A 435 1.76 -30.80 -13.75
N LEU A 436 2.87 -30.38 -14.37
CA LEU A 436 3.49 -31.10 -15.48
C LEU A 436 3.90 -32.54 -15.11
N LYS A 437 4.37 -32.76 -13.88
CA LYS A 437 4.69 -34.10 -13.38
C LYS A 437 3.46 -35.00 -13.28
N TRP A 438 2.29 -34.49 -12.94
CA TRP A 438 1.05 -35.27 -12.99
C TRP A 438 0.72 -35.71 -14.41
N TYR A 439 1.08 -34.93 -15.42
CA TYR A 439 0.96 -35.29 -16.83
C TYR A 439 2.17 -36.10 -17.38
N GLY A 440 3.12 -36.50 -16.53
CA GLY A 440 4.25 -37.35 -16.94
C GLY A 440 5.41 -36.60 -17.60
N ILE A 441 5.43 -35.27 -17.54
CA ILE A 441 6.53 -34.43 -18.00
C ILE A 441 7.44 -34.11 -16.80
N ASN A 442 8.75 -34.23 -16.99
CA ASN A 442 9.73 -33.83 -15.99
C ASN A 442 10.46 -32.59 -16.49
N VAL A 443 10.32 -31.46 -15.79
CA VAL A 443 11.16 -30.30 -16.06
C VAL A 443 12.59 -30.63 -15.60
N LYS A 444 13.60 -30.26 -16.40
CA LYS A 444 15.03 -30.44 -16.10
C LYS A 444 15.81 -29.17 -16.42
N GLY A 445 17.10 -29.16 -16.08
CA GLY A 445 18.01 -28.04 -16.32
C GLY A 445 18.08 -27.09 -15.13
N ARG A 446 18.58 -25.88 -15.37
CA ARG A 446 18.64 -24.85 -14.33
C ARG A 446 17.31 -24.11 -14.24
N LEU A 447 16.87 -23.83 -13.02
CA LEU A 447 15.69 -23.02 -12.74
C LEU A 447 16.10 -21.61 -12.31
N PHE A 448 15.24 -20.65 -12.57
CA PHE A 448 15.26 -19.31 -11.98
C PHE A 448 13.84 -18.95 -11.55
N ASP A 449 13.54 -19.12 -10.25
CA ASP A 449 12.23 -18.77 -9.69
C ASP A 449 12.26 -17.32 -9.19
N THR A 450 11.47 -16.44 -9.79
CA THR A 450 11.41 -15.01 -9.44
C THR A 450 10.87 -14.77 -8.04
N MET A 451 10.00 -15.64 -7.52
CA MET A 451 9.49 -15.57 -6.15
C MET A 451 10.60 -15.84 -5.14
N LEU A 452 11.40 -16.89 -5.36
CA LEU A 452 12.53 -17.22 -4.48
C LEU A 452 13.68 -16.23 -4.64
N ALA A 453 13.96 -15.79 -5.87
CA ALA A 453 14.94 -14.73 -6.12
C ALA A 453 14.59 -13.48 -5.31
N HIS A 454 13.32 -13.05 -5.35
CA HIS A 454 12.87 -11.92 -4.55
C HIS A 454 12.89 -12.21 -3.05
N TYR A 455 12.55 -13.43 -2.59
CA TYR A 455 12.65 -13.79 -1.18
C TYR A 455 14.08 -13.61 -0.64
N LEU A 456 15.10 -13.95 -1.44
CA LEU A 456 16.50 -13.72 -1.06
C LEU A 456 16.91 -12.24 -1.09
N ILE A 457 16.25 -11.43 -1.92
CA ILE A 457 16.51 -9.98 -2.02
C ILE A 457 15.87 -9.22 -0.86
N ASP A 458 14.59 -9.47 -0.59
CA ASP A 458 13.81 -8.81 0.45
C ASP A 458 12.78 -9.82 1.03
N PRO A 459 13.14 -10.57 2.08
CA PRO A 459 12.35 -11.68 2.61
C PRO A 459 11.07 -11.25 3.35
N ASP A 460 10.97 -9.98 3.75
CA ASP A 460 9.88 -9.49 4.62
C ASP A 460 8.68 -8.93 3.84
N THR A 461 8.77 -8.90 2.51
CA THR A 461 7.74 -8.34 1.63
C THR A 461 6.92 -9.43 0.94
N ARG A 462 5.87 -9.03 0.22
CA ARG A 462 5.07 -10.00 -0.55
C ARG A 462 5.75 -10.33 -1.87
N HIS A 463 5.92 -11.62 -2.14
CA HIS A 463 6.59 -12.10 -3.35
C HIS A 463 5.62 -12.48 -4.48
N ASN A 464 4.39 -11.96 -4.50
CA ASN A 464 3.44 -12.27 -5.57
C ASN A 464 3.75 -11.44 -6.81
N MET A 465 3.57 -12.01 -8.00
CA MET A 465 3.98 -11.40 -9.27
C MET A 465 3.39 -10.01 -9.47
N ASP A 466 2.08 -9.81 -9.25
CA ASP A 466 1.40 -8.52 -9.44
C ASP A 466 2.10 -7.40 -8.66
N VAL A 467 2.34 -7.63 -7.35
CA VAL A 467 3.03 -6.66 -6.50
C VAL A 467 4.48 -6.44 -6.92
N LEU A 468 5.17 -7.49 -7.37
CA LEU A 468 6.55 -7.35 -7.87
C LEU A 468 6.58 -6.55 -9.19
N SER A 469 5.67 -6.83 -10.11
CA SER A 469 5.53 -6.11 -11.38
C SER A 469 5.24 -4.62 -11.16
N GLU A 470 4.31 -4.30 -10.27
CA GLU A 470 3.98 -2.91 -9.93
C GLU A 470 5.20 -2.17 -9.35
N ASN A 471 5.91 -2.80 -8.41
CA ASN A 471 7.00 -2.18 -7.68
C ASN A 471 8.29 -2.03 -8.49
N TYR A 472 8.63 -3.01 -9.33
CA TYR A 472 9.92 -3.09 -10.03
C TYR A 472 9.83 -2.71 -11.51
N LEU A 473 8.67 -2.87 -12.14
CA LEU A 473 8.49 -2.61 -13.58
C LEU A 473 7.57 -1.41 -13.85
N CYS A 474 6.91 -0.87 -12.82
CA CYS A 474 5.81 0.10 -12.95
C CYS A 474 4.71 -0.42 -13.89
N TYR A 475 4.44 -1.72 -13.84
CA TYR A 475 3.49 -2.42 -14.71
C TYR A 475 2.41 -3.11 -13.88
N ALA A 476 1.14 -2.87 -14.20
CA ALA A 476 0.00 -3.49 -13.56
C ALA A 476 -0.57 -4.62 -14.45
N PRO A 477 -0.39 -5.90 -14.08
CA PRO A 477 -0.91 -7.03 -14.85
C PRO A 477 -2.43 -7.14 -14.85
N ILE A 478 -2.96 -7.91 -15.80
CA ILE A 478 -4.38 -8.25 -15.88
C ILE A 478 -4.74 -9.07 -14.63
N SER A 479 -5.68 -8.55 -13.83
CA SER A 479 -6.13 -9.32 -12.67
C SER A 479 -6.95 -10.54 -13.09
N ILE A 480 -6.58 -11.73 -12.59
CA ILE A 480 -7.34 -12.97 -12.77
C ILE A 480 -8.84 -12.82 -12.41
N THR A 481 -9.17 -11.96 -11.45
CA THR A 481 -10.56 -11.72 -11.04
C THR A 481 -11.41 -11.04 -12.10
N THR A 482 -10.80 -10.36 -13.07
CA THR A 482 -11.50 -9.80 -14.23
C THR A 482 -11.92 -10.89 -15.22
N LEU A 483 -11.26 -12.05 -15.20
CA LEU A 483 -11.53 -13.18 -16.08
C LEU A 483 -12.51 -14.17 -15.46
N ILE A 484 -12.23 -14.60 -14.23
CA ILE A 484 -12.99 -15.69 -13.56
C ILE A 484 -13.91 -15.20 -12.43
N GLY A 485 -13.96 -13.89 -12.19
CA GLY A 485 -14.75 -13.27 -11.13
C GLY A 485 -14.04 -13.24 -9.76
N SER A 486 -14.70 -12.61 -8.78
CA SER A 486 -14.17 -12.44 -7.42
C SER A 486 -14.00 -13.77 -6.68
N LYS A 487 -12.97 -13.85 -5.83
CA LYS A 487 -12.70 -15.04 -4.99
C LYS A 487 -13.93 -15.43 -4.16
N GLY A 488 -14.37 -16.68 -4.29
CA GLY A 488 -15.49 -17.23 -3.54
C GLY A 488 -16.12 -18.46 -4.18
N LYS A 489 -17.24 -18.94 -3.61
CA LYS A 489 -17.95 -20.15 -4.06
C LYS A 489 -18.47 -20.11 -5.51
N ASN A 490 -18.58 -18.91 -6.09
CA ASN A 490 -19.10 -18.68 -7.43
C ASN A 490 -18.01 -18.24 -8.42
N GLN A 491 -16.72 -18.32 -8.04
CA GLN A 491 -15.63 -18.03 -8.94
C GLN A 491 -15.57 -19.10 -10.03
N GLY A 492 -15.46 -18.68 -11.29
CA GLY A 492 -15.25 -19.57 -12.43
C GLY A 492 -13.82 -20.12 -12.45
N THR A 493 -13.50 -20.86 -13.51
CA THR A 493 -12.15 -21.37 -13.77
C THR A 493 -11.60 -20.76 -15.06
N MET A 494 -10.27 -20.83 -15.27
CA MET A 494 -9.67 -20.36 -16.54
C MET A 494 -10.24 -21.08 -17.78
N ARG A 495 -10.85 -22.25 -17.57
CA ARG A 495 -11.52 -23.03 -18.61
C ARG A 495 -12.84 -22.41 -19.10
N ASP A 496 -13.44 -21.55 -18.29
CA ASP A 496 -14.70 -20.87 -18.60
C ASP A 496 -14.46 -19.55 -19.37
N VAL A 497 -13.21 -19.14 -19.53
CA VAL A 497 -12.80 -17.86 -20.12
C VAL A 497 -12.62 -18.03 -21.64
N PRO A 498 -13.11 -17.08 -22.47
CA PRO A 498 -12.84 -17.10 -23.91
C PRO A 498 -11.34 -17.08 -24.21
N VAL A 499 -10.90 -17.94 -25.12
CA VAL A 499 -9.47 -18.12 -25.46
C VAL A 499 -8.80 -16.79 -25.82
N GLU A 500 -9.53 -15.89 -26.49
CA GLU A 500 -9.01 -14.58 -26.90
C GLU A 500 -8.54 -13.73 -25.71
N LYS A 501 -9.17 -13.88 -24.54
CA LYS A 501 -8.77 -13.17 -23.32
C LYS A 501 -7.70 -13.90 -22.53
N VAL A 502 -7.63 -15.22 -22.66
CA VAL A 502 -6.61 -16.04 -21.98
C VAL A 502 -5.25 -15.88 -22.65
N ILE A 503 -5.20 -15.66 -23.97
CA ILE A 503 -3.94 -15.39 -24.68
C ILE A 503 -3.20 -14.23 -24.03
N ASP A 504 -3.89 -13.10 -23.88
CA ASP A 504 -3.34 -11.87 -23.34
C ASP A 504 -2.86 -12.06 -21.90
N TYR A 505 -3.70 -12.64 -21.04
CA TYR A 505 -3.36 -12.91 -19.64
C TYR A 505 -2.18 -13.88 -19.50
N ALA A 506 -2.24 -15.05 -20.12
CA ALA A 506 -1.26 -16.10 -19.91
C ALA A 506 0.10 -15.75 -20.53
N ALA A 507 0.10 -15.07 -21.69
CA ALA A 507 1.33 -14.60 -22.32
C ALA A 507 1.96 -13.44 -21.53
N GLU A 508 1.14 -12.56 -20.95
CA GLU A 508 1.59 -11.48 -20.07
C GLU A 508 2.28 -12.03 -18.81
N ASP A 509 1.71 -13.03 -18.14
CA ASP A 509 2.30 -13.63 -16.94
C ASP A 509 3.72 -14.18 -17.22
N ALA A 510 3.90 -14.88 -18.36
CA ALA A 510 5.23 -15.37 -18.76
C ALA A 510 6.21 -14.23 -19.14
N ASP A 511 5.72 -13.15 -19.76
CA ASP A 511 6.51 -11.99 -20.16
C ASP A 511 6.96 -11.15 -18.96
N VAL A 512 6.02 -10.78 -18.08
CA VAL A 512 6.28 -10.07 -16.83
C VAL A 512 7.27 -10.84 -15.98
N THR A 513 7.12 -12.17 -15.90
CA THR A 513 8.06 -13.02 -15.17
C THR A 513 9.48 -12.99 -15.75
N LEU A 514 9.62 -12.96 -17.09
CA LEU A 514 10.93 -12.80 -17.73
C LEU A 514 11.56 -11.45 -17.38
N GLN A 515 10.78 -10.37 -17.44
CA GLN A 515 11.21 -9.01 -17.09
C GLN A 515 11.65 -8.91 -15.63
N LEU A 516 10.88 -9.49 -14.70
CA LEU A 516 11.25 -9.53 -13.28
C LEU A 516 12.55 -10.28 -13.04
N ALA A 517 12.76 -11.40 -13.74
CA ALA A 517 14.00 -12.14 -13.63
C ALA A 517 15.21 -11.35 -14.14
N ASP A 518 15.06 -10.57 -15.23
CA ASP A 518 16.10 -9.66 -15.72
C ASP A 518 16.47 -8.56 -14.71
N VAL A 519 15.51 -8.16 -13.86
CA VAL A 519 15.73 -7.21 -12.75
C VAL A 519 16.39 -7.88 -11.55
N PHE A 520 15.94 -9.07 -11.14
CA PHE A 520 16.40 -9.72 -9.91
C PHE A 520 17.75 -10.41 -10.04
N GLU A 521 18.10 -10.92 -11.22
CA GLU A 521 19.39 -11.58 -11.43
C GLU A 521 20.61 -10.68 -11.09
N PRO A 522 20.71 -9.44 -11.57
CA PRO A 522 21.81 -8.55 -11.17
C PRO A 522 21.76 -8.21 -9.67
N MET A 523 20.57 -8.05 -9.09
CA MET A 523 20.42 -7.75 -7.66
C MET A 523 20.91 -8.89 -6.76
N LEU A 524 20.66 -10.15 -7.14
CA LEU A 524 21.18 -11.32 -6.44
C LEU A 524 22.72 -11.36 -6.45
N LYS A 525 23.34 -10.94 -7.57
CA LYS A 525 24.80 -10.82 -7.68
C LYS A 525 25.33 -9.75 -6.73
N ASP A 526 24.68 -8.59 -6.70
CA ASP A 526 25.06 -7.48 -5.81
C ASP A 526 24.95 -7.83 -4.32
N LEU A 527 23.99 -8.67 -3.96
CA LEU A 527 23.78 -9.18 -2.59
C LEU A 527 24.65 -10.41 -2.24
N ASN A 528 25.47 -10.92 -3.17
CA ASN A 528 26.19 -12.19 -3.05
C ASN A 528 25.25 -13.38 -2.73
N ALA A 529 23.98 -13.31 -3.15
CA ALA A 529 22.97 -14.35 -2.95
C ALA A 529 22.82 -15.29 -4.16
N GLU A 530 23.49 -15.01 -5.29
CA GLU A 530 23.41 -15.82 -6.52
C GLU A 530 23.77 -17.29 -6.28
N GLN A 531 24.83 -17.57 -5.52
CA GLN A 531 25.24 -18.95 -5.24
C GLN A 531 24.20 -19.68 -4.39
N LEU A 532 23.63 -19.01 -3.38
CA LEU A 532 22.56 -19.58 -2.56
C LEU A 532 21.31 -19.87 -3.42
N ALA A 533 20.92 -18.94 -4.28
CA ALA A 533 19.80 -19.13 -5.20
C ALA A 533 20.04 -20.33 -6.14
N THR A 534 21.22 -20.41 -6.75
CA THR A 534 21.50 -21.36 -7.83
C THR A 534 21.89 -22.76 -7.36
N GLU A 535 22.56 -22.88 -6.20
CA GLU A 535 23.07 -24.16 -5.69
C GLU A 535 22.17 -24.76 -4.59
N VAL A 536 21.33 -23.96 -3.94
CA VAL A 536 20.48 -24.42 -2.82
C VAL A 536 19.00 -24.24 -3.14
N GLU A 537 18.52 -23.00 -3.26
CA GLU A 537 17.07 -22.72 -3.33
C GLU A 537 16.44 -23.31 -4.60
N ASN A 538 16.98 -22.99 -5.78
CA ASN A 538 16.43 -23.45 -7.05
C ASN A 538 16.51 -24.98 -7.21
N PRO A 539 17.62 -25.67 -6.87
CA PRO A 539 17.66 -27.14 -6.89
C PRO A 539 16.69 -27.80 -5.89
N LEU A 540 16.42 -27.17 -4.75
CA LEU A 540 15.49 -27.69 -3.75
C LEU A 540 14.05 -27.79 -4.27
N ILE A 541 13.67 -26.96 -5.24
CA ILE A 541 12.35 -27.02 -5.93
C ILE A 541 12.09 -28.42 -6.48
N TYR A 542 13.07 -29.05 -7.13
CA TYR A 542 12.94 -30.41 -7.68
C TYR A 542 12.58 -31.42 -6.60
N VAL A 543 13.31 -31.36 -5.47
CA VAL A 543 13.13 -32.28 -4.35
C VAL A 543 11.77 -32.08 -3.70
N LEU A 544 11.36 -30.84 -3.47
CA LEU A 544 10.06 -30.54 -2.88
C LEU A 544 8.90 -30.95 -3.77
N ALA A 545 9.01 -30.74 -5.09
CA ALA A 545 8.00 -31.20 -6.05
C ALA A 545 7.88 -32.74 -6.07
N ASP A 546 8.99 -33.47 -5.94
CA ASP A 546 8.98 -34.94 -5.86
C ASP A 546 8.35 -35.45 -4.57
N ILE A 547 8.69 -34.84 -3.42
CA ILE A 547 8.10 -35.17 -2.12
C ILE A 547 6.59 -34.93 -2.14
N GLU A 548 6.16 -33.78 -2.67
CA GLU A 548 4.75 -33.42 -2.72
C GLU A 548 3.94 -34.36 -3.62
N LYS A 549 4.49 -34.72 -4.79
CA LYS A 549 3.85 -35.68 -5.70
C LYS A 549 3.74 -37.09 -5.11
N GLU A 550 4.79 -37.58 -4.44
CA GLU A 550 4.80 -38.91 -3.83
C GLU A 550 3.78 -38.99 -2.68
N GLY A 551 3.72 -37.92 -1.88
CA GLY A 551 2.83 -37.84 -0.73
C GLY A 551 3.22 -38.78 0.43
N VAL A 552 2.32 -38.90 1.40
CA VAL A 552 2.50 -39.79 2.56
C VAL A 552 1.28 -40.69 2.70
N ARG A 553 1.51 -41.99 2.82
CA ARG A 553 0.43 -42.95 3.07
C ARG A 553 -0.06 -42.83 4.50
N ILE A 554 -1.35 -42.56 4.67
CA ILE A 554 -2.02 -42.46 5.97
C ILE A 554 -2.74 -43.78 6.27
N ASP A 555 -2.67 -44.23 7.51
CA ASP A 555 -3.51 -45.32 8.01
C ASP A 555 -4.92 -44.80 8.32
N MET A 556 -5.84 -45.06 7.39
CA MET A 556 -7.22 -44.59 7.48
C MET A 556 -8.00 -45.26 8.63
N ASP A 557 -7.66 -46.50 8.99
CA ASP A 557 -8.38 -47.21 10.06
C ASP A 557 -8.12 -46.56 11.42
N THR A 558 -6.89 -46.08 11.63
CA THR A 558 -6.52 -45.33 12.83
C THR A 558 -7.11 -43.91 12.84
N LEU A 559 -7.24 -43.25 11.67
CA LEU A 559 -7.71 -41.86 11.58
C LEU A 559 -9.24 -41.73 11.71
N ILE A 560 -9.99 -42.74 11.27
CA ILE A 560 -11.47 -42.73 11.28
C ILE A 560 -12.04 -43.21 12.62
N ASN A 561 -11.31 -44.04 13.37
CA ASN A 561 -11.65 -44.45 14.74
C ASN A 561 -11.33 -43.32 15.74
#